data_AF-A0A1H5REX4-F1
#
_entry.id   AF-A0A1H5REX4-F1
#
_cell.length_a   1.000
_cell.length_b   1.000
_cell.length_c   1.000
_cell.angle_alpha   90.00
_cell.angle_beta   90.00
_cell.angle_gamma   90.00
#
_symmetry.space_group_name_H-M   'P 1'
#
loop_
_entity.id
_entity.type
_entity.pdbx_description
1 polymer ?
#
loop_
_entity_poly.entity_id
_entity_poly.type
_entity_poly.pdbx_seq_one_letter_code
_entity_poly.pdbx_strand_id
1 'polypeptide(L)'
;METTEYEDHEFIRHCDSIIATLPIRYPFDVHAFIDAFGEQRGIAVVLGRMPTGRGGTSGLLVRARTQCWLGIAAAAVPAHVAHITYHEVGHLVLGHPGDYVCGRRSCPDDRWEIEAEQFAYRLRAHIRAGMARHRDRLPPGRTALRAAFGSRRHLCADG
;
A
#
# COMPACT_ATOMS: atom_id res chain seq x y z
N MET A 1 18.06 -9.45 -24.93
CA MET A 1 16.87 -10.01 -24.26
C MET A 1 17.17 -10.43 -22.82
N GLU A 2 18.42 -10.81 -22.50
CA GLU A 2 18.87 -11.19 -21.15
C GLU A 2 19.03 -10.00 -20.16
N THR A 3 19.25 -8.79 -20.68
CA THR A 3 19.44 -7.57 -19.87
C THR A 3 18.15 -7.08 -19.21
N THR A 4 17.03 -7.10 -19.93
CA THR A 4 15.73 -6.60 -19.41
C THR A 4 15.19 -7.50 -18.29
N GLU A 5 15.34 -8.83 -18.40
CA GLU A 5 14.92 -9.75 -17.33
C GLU A 5 15.82 -9.61 -16.08
N TYR A 6 17.11 -9.35 -16.25
CA TYR A 6 18.04 -9.10 -15.13
C TYR A 6 17.76 -7.77 -14.43
N GLU A 7 17.53 -6.70 -15.20
CA GLU A 7 17.14 -5.38 -14.71
C GLU A 7 15.81 -5.46 -13.94
N ASP A 8 14.84 -6.22 -14.47
CA ASP A 8 13.58 -6.48 -13.78
C ASP A 8 13.84 -7.17 -12.44
N HIS A 9 14.61 -8.27 -12.40
CA HIS A 9 14.91 -9.04 -11.18
C HIS A 9 15.68 -8.24 -10.12
N GLU A 10 16.60 -7.38 -10.52
CA GLU A 10 17.27 -6.44 -9.62
C GLU A 10 16.28 -5.44 -9.04
N PHE A 11 15.41 -4.86 -9.88
CA PHE A 11 14.37 -3.95 -9.43
C PHE A 11 13.36 -4.61 -8.48
N ILE A 12 12.98 -5.88 -8.73
CA ILE A 12 12.16 -6.69 -7.81
C ILE A 12 12.81 -6.70 -6.42
N ARG A 13 14.08 -7.10 -6.36
CA ARG A 13 14.83 -7.23 -5.09
C ARG A 13 14.98 -5.89 -4.41
N HIS A 14 15.20 -4.83 -5.18
CA HIS A 14 15.26 -3.47 -4.67
C HIS A 14 13.93 -3.05 -4.01
N CYS A 15 12.81 -3.26 -4.70
CA CYS A 15 11.47 -3.01 -4.16
C CYS A 15 11.23 -3.80 -2.87
N ASP A 16 11.55 -5.09 -2.85
CA ASP A 16 11.34 -5.95 -1.68
C ASP A 16 12.19 -5.47 -0.49
N SER A 17 13.42 -5.01 -0.75
CA SER A 17 14.28 -4.43 0.28
C SER A 17 13.69 -3.15 0.88
N ILE A 18 13.13 -2.27 0.04
CA ILE A 18 12.48 -1.04 0.50
C ILE A 18 11.24 -1.39 1.31
N ILE A 19 10.37 -2.27 0.80
CA ILE A 19 9.12 -2.68 1.45
C ILE A 19 9.41 -3.26 2.84
N ALA A 20 10.48 -4.03 2.99
CA ALA A 20 10.89 -4.58 4.29
C ALA A 20 11.26 -3.51 5.33
N THR A 21 11.59 -2.29 4.92
CA THR A 21 11.92 -1.17 5.81
C THR A 21 10.72 -0.28 6.16
N LEU A 22 9.57 -0.48 5.50
CA LEU A 22 8.40 0.36 5.69
C LEU A 22 7.69 0.04 7.02
N PRO A 23 7.01 1.02 7.66
CA PRO A 23 6.39 0.84 8.97
C PRO A 23 5.01 0.16 8.85
N ILE A 24 4.95 -0.96 8.14
CA ILE A 24 3.71 -1.71 7.88
C ILE A 24 3.32 -2.51 9.13
N ARG A 25 2.12 -2.25 9.66
CA ARG A 25 1.54 -2.94 10.81
C ARG A 25 0.26 -3.67 10.40
N TYR A 26 -0.09 -4.72 11.15
CA TYR A 26 -1.30 -5.53 10.93
C TYR A 26 -2.18 -5.52 12.20
N PRO A 27 -3.51 -5.34 12.10
CA PRO A 27 -4.28 -5.11 10.87
C PRO A 27 -3.86 -3.81 10.16
N PHE A 28 -3.81 -3.85 8.83
CA PHE A 28 -3.31 -2.76 8.02
C PHE A 28 -4.37 -1.68 7.85
N ASP A 29 -3.98 -0.44 8.14
CA ASP A 29 -4.75 0.77 7.87
C ASP A 29 -3.86 1.76 7.11
N VAL A 30 -4.40 2.33 6.03
CA VAL A 30 -3.61 3.19 5.13
C VAL A 30 -3.26 4.52 5.78
N HIS A 31 -4.13 5.07 6.64
CA HIS A 31 -3.86 6.35 7.30
C HIS A 31 -2.78 6.18 8.37
N ALA A 32 -2.91 5.17 9.23
CA ALA A 32 -1.89 4.83 10.22
C ALA A 32 -0.53 4.51 9.58
N PHE A 33 -0.53 3.87 8.41
CA PHE A 33 0.68 3.63 7.64
C PHE A 33 1.33 4.94 7.15
N ILE A 34 0.55 5.86 6.59
CA ILE A 34 1.06 7.15 6.10
C ILE A 34 1.62 8.01 7.24
N ASP A 35 0.94 8.04 8.38
CA ASP A 35 1.41 8.76 9.57
C ASP A 35 2.75 8.21 10.05
N ALA A 36 2.84 6.88 10.25
CA ALA A 36 4.07 6.22 10.67
C ALA A 36 5.20 6.34 9.63
N PHE A 37 4.86 6.36 8.34
CA PHE A 37 5.81 6.59 7.25
C PHE A 37 6.40 8.00 7.32
N GLY A 38 5.57 9.02 7.56
CA GLY A 38 6.04 10.39 7.77
C GLY A 38 6.96 10.51 8.99
N GLU A 39 6.57 9.93 10.12
CA GLU A 39 7.39 9.87 11.34
C GLU A 39 8.76 9.24 11.08
N GLN A 40 8.79 8.07 10.41
CA GLN A 40 10.04 7.38 10.08
C GLN A 40 10.96 8.22 9.18
N ARG A 41 10.39 9.04 8.29
CA ARG A 41 11.13 9.88 7.34
C ARG A 41 11.45 11.28 7.87
N GLY A 42 10.95 11.65 9.06
CA GLY A 42 11.12 12.98 9.63
C GLY A 42 10.41 14.09 8.83
N ILE A 43 9.35 13.75 8.10
CA ILE A 43 8.55 14.70 7.30
C ILE A 43 7.05 14.52 7.58
N ALA A 44 6.27 15.59 7.48
CA ALA A 44 4.82 15.44 7.50
C ALA A 44 4.34 14.84 6.16
N VAL A 45 3.52 13.79 6.19
CA VAL A 45 2.91 13.21 4.99
C VAL A 45 1.40 13.30 5.14
N VAL A 46 0.76 14.06 4.27
CA VAL A 46 -0.67 14.37 4.36
C VAL A 46 -1.39 13.68 3.21
N LEU A 47 -2.30 12.76 3.53
CA LEU A 47 -3.20 12.13 2.57
C LEU A 47 -4.49 12.96 2.46
N GLY A 48 -4.75 13.51 1.28
CA GLY A 48 -5.88 14.39 1.02
C GLY A 48 -6.75 13.93 -0.15
N ARG A 49 -8.02 14.36 -0.16
CA ARG A 49 -8.87 14.24 -1.35
C ARG A 49 -8.71 15.48 -2.22
N MET A 50 -8.68 15.27 -3.53
CA MET A 50 -8.64 16.35 -4.52
C MET A 50 -9.79 16.22 -5.53
N PRO A 51 -10.30 17.34 -6.07
CA PRO A 51 -11.23 17.30 -7.18
C PRO A 51 -10.61 16.55 -8.37
N THR A 52 -11.40 15.72 -9.05
CA THR A 52 -10.99 15.14 -10.33
C THR A 52 -10.90 16.25 -11.38
N GLY A 53 -9.67 16.62 -11.75
CA GLY A 53 -9.43 17.66 -12.75
C GLY A 53 -9.77 17.20 -14.17
N ARG A 54 -10.00 18.17 -15.07
CA ARG A 54 -10.06 17.94 -16.53
C ARG A 54 -8.67 17.47 -17.00
N GLY A 55 -8.48 16.16 -17.07
CA GLY A 55 -7.19 15.52 -17.31
C GLY A 55 -7.09 14.12 -16.71
N GLY A 56 -7.95 13.80 -15.73
CA GLY A 56 -8.12 12.41 -15.27
C GLY A 56 -7.01 11.87 -14.39
N THR A 57 -6.15 12.73 -13.82
CA THR A 57 -5.13 12.30 -12.85
C THR A 57 -5.81 11.71 -11.62
N SER A 58 -5.54 10.43 -11.35
CA SER A 58 -6.09 9.69 -10.21
C SER A 58 -5.39 10.05 -8.90
N GLY A 59 -4.10 10.38 -8.99
CA GLY A 59 -3.23 10.77 -7.88
C GLY A 59 -2.48 12.08 -8.15
N LEU A 60 -1.87 12.61 -7.08
CA LEU A 60 -0.97 13.75 -7.13
C LEU A 60 0.03 13.67 -5.98
N LEU A 61 1.32 13.79 -6.29
CA LEU A 61 2.37 13.98 -5.28
C LEU A 61 2.94 15.40 -5.34
N VAL A 62 2.79 16.14 -4.24
CA VAL A 62 3.41 17.44 -4.04
C VAL A 62 4.45 17.35 -2.93
N ARG A 63 5.71 17.57 -3.29
CA ARG A 63 6.85 17.60 -2.35
C ARG A 63 7.19 19.04 -1.99
N ALA A 64 7.01 19.39 -0.72
CA ALA A 64 7.50 20.63 -0.14
C ALA A 64 8.75 20.37 0.71
N ARG A 65 9.34 21.44 1.27
CA ARG A 65 10.59 21.35 2.04
C ARG A 65 10.47 20.49 3.30
N THR A 66 9.33 20.55 3.98
CA THR A 66 9.09 19.89 5.28
C THR A 66 7.88 18.97 5.29
N GLN A 67 7.17 18.85 4.16
CA GLN A 67 5.97 18.03 4.06
C GLN A 67 5.79 17.49 2.64
N CYS A 68 5.09 16.38 2.53
CA CYS A 68 4.60 15.82 1.27
C CYS A 68 3.07 15.72 1.32
N TRP A 69 2.41 16.06 0.22
CA TRP A 69 0.98 15.91 0.06
C TRP A 69 0.69 14.84 -1.00
N LEU A 70 -0.12 13.86 -0.62
CA LEU A 70 -0.63 12.80 -1.49
C LEU A 70 -2.10 13.11 -1.74
N GLY A 71 -2.39 13.65 -2.92
CA GLY A 71 -3.74 13.95 -3.38
C GLY A 71 -4.36 12.75 -4.07
N ILE A 72 -5.54 12.31 -3.63
CA ILE A 72 -6.28 11.21 -4.25
C ILE A 72 -7.57 11.76 -4.83
N ALA A 73 -7.90 11.37 -6.07
CA ALA A 73 -9.15 11.71 -6.71
C ALA A 73 -10.36 11.45 -5.78
N ALA A 74 -11.20 12.46 -5.59
CA ALA A 74 -12.36 12.39 -4.69
C ALA A 74 -13.35 11.28 -5.10
N ALA A 75 -13.50 11.04 -6.40
CA ALA A 75 -14.37 10.01 -6.96
C ALA A 75 -13.77 8.58 -6.89
N ALA A 76 -12.52 8.41 -6.41
CA ALA A 76 -11.89 7.11 -6.34
C ALA A 76 -12.54 6.20 -5.28
N VAL A 77 -12.93 5.00 -5.70
CA VAL A 77 -13.43 3.93 -4.83
C VAL A 77 -12.33 3.42 -3.89
N PRO A 78 -12.66 2.80 -2.73
CA PRO A 78 -11.66 2.44 -1.71
C PRO A 78 -10.46 1.62 -2.21
N ALA A 79 -10.70 0.63 -3.08
CA ALA A 79 -9.62 -0.17 -3.66
C ALA A 79 -8.67 0.66 -4.54
N HIS A 80 -9.22 1.66 -5.25
CA HIS A 80 -8.47 2.56 -6.10
C HIS A 80 -7.70 3.59 -5.25
N VAL A 81 -8.29 4.09 -4.17
CA VAL A 81 -7.61 4.97 -3.20
C VAL A 81 -6.36 4.32 -2.63
N ALA A 82 -6.45 3.06 -2.22
CA ALA A 82 -5.30 2.32 -1.72
C ALA A 82 -4.20 2.19 -2.78
N HIS A 83 -4.56 1.82 -4.01
CA HIS A 83 -3.61 1.71 -5.11
C HIS A 83 -2.91 3.03 -5.43
N ILE A 84 -3.67 4.11 -5.60
CA ILE A 84 -3.13 5.44 -5.86
C ILE A 84 -2.20 5.85 -4.71
N THR A 85 -2.59 5.60 -3.46
CA THR A 85 -1.72 5.91 -2.30
C THR A 85 -0.39 5.15 -2.37
N TYR A 86 -0.42 3.85 -2.72
CA TYR A 86 0.80 3.05 -2.84
C TYR A 86 1.67 3.51 -4.01
N HIS A 87 1.06 3.95 -5.10
CA HIS A 87 1.73 4.54 -6.25
C HIS A 87 2.47 5.82 -5.86
N GLU A 88 1.81 6.76 -5.18
CA GLU A 88 2.47 8.00 -4.72
C GLU A 88 3.58 7.73 -3.70
N VAL A 89 3.38 6.74 -2.81
CA VAL A 89 4.45 6.29 -1.92
C VAL A 89 5.62 5.71 -2.70
N GLY A 90 5.36 5.00 -3.82
CA GLY A 90 6.37 4.52 -4.75
C GLY A 90 7.28 5.64 -5.24
N HIS A 91 6.71 6.74 -5.73
CA HIS A 91 7.51 7.92 -6.11
C HIS A 91 8.36 8.46 -4.97
N LEU A 92 7.81 8.53 -3.75
CA LEU A 92 8.56 9.03 -2.59
C LEU A 92 9.75 8.15 -2.21
N VAL A 93 9.56 6.82 -2.18
CA VAL A 93 10.60 5.90 -1.71
C VAL A 93 11.66 5.60 -2.76
N LEU A 94 11.29 5.67 -4.05
CA LEU A 94 12.22 5.53 -5.18
C LEU A 94 12.92 6.85 -5.53
N GLY A 95 12.53 7.96 -4.89
CA GLY A 95 13.17 9.26 -5.10
C GLY A 95 12.72 9.99 -6.36
N HIS A 96 11.61 9.58 -6.97
CA HIS A 96 11.03 10.26 -8.11
C HIS A 96 10.53 11.67 -7.71
N PRO A 97 10.59 12.67 -8.61
CA PRO A 97 10.17 14.03 -8.29
C PRO A 97 8.66 14.18 -8.04
N GLY A 98 7.83 13.20 -8.41
CA GLY A 98 6.36 13.32 -8.33
C GLY A 98 5.83 14.37 -9.32
N ASP A 99 4.63 14.91 -9.10
CA ASP A 99 4.04 15.92 -9.99
C ASP A 99 4.54 17.33 -9.73
N TYR A 100 4.82 17.66 -8.46
CA TYR A 100 5.29 18.99 -8.07
C TYR A 100 6.39 18.92 -7.02
N VAL A 101 7.49 19.63 -7.27
CA VAL A 101 8.60 19.82 -6.31
C VAL A 101 8.78 21.30 -6.02
N CYS A 102 8.64 21.70 -4.75
CA CYS A 102 8.78 23.08 -4.30
C CYS A 102 7.95 24.07 -5.16
N GLY A 103 6.73 23.68 -5.55
CA GLY A 103 5.81 24.50 -6.35
C GLY A 103 6.06 24.50 -7.86
N ARG A 104 7.06 23.76 -8.35
CA ARG A 104 7.31 23.60 -9.79
C ARG A 104 6.73 22.28 -10.27
N ARG A 105 5.99 22.31 -11.38
CA ARG A 105 5.53 21.08 -12.05
C ARG A 105 6.75 20.31 -12.55
N SER A 106 6.85 19.05 -12.17
CA SER A 106 7.74 18.08 -12.79
C SER A 106 7.02 17.43 -13.96
N CYS A 107 7.77 17.08 -15.01
CA CYS A 107 7.32 16.14 -16.02
C CYS A 107 7.90 14.79 -15.62
N PRO A 108 7.10 13.84 -15.14
CA PRO A 108 7.59 12.50 -14.84
C PRO A 108 8.13 11.84 -16.11
N ASP A 109 9.24 11.11 -15.98
CA ASP A 109 9.70 10.16 -16.99
C ASP A 109 8.73 8.97 -16.98
N ASP A 110 8.32 8.47 -18.15
CA ASP A 110 7.46 7.27 -18.28
C ASP A 110 8.02 6.08 -17.49
N ARG A 111 9.35 5.98 -17.40
CA ARG A 111 10.00 4.95 -16.58
C ARG A 111 9.67 5.09 -15.10
N TRP A 112 9.63 6.30 -14.55
CA TRP A 112 9.31 6.53 -13.14
C TRP A 112 7.87 6.17 -12.80
N GLU A 113 6.95 6.39 -13.73
CA GLU A 113 5.55 5.98 -13.61
C GLU A 113 5.43 4.45 -13.60
N ILE A 114 6.16 3.76 -14.49
CA ILE A 114 6.21 2.30 -14.54
C ILE A 114 6.79 1.73 -13.24
N GLU A 115 7.91 2.28 -12.77
CA GLU A 115 8.58 1.82 -11.54
C GLU A 115 7.69 2.07 -10.30
N ALA A 116 7.02 3.22 -10.21
CA ALA A 116 6.07 3.51 -9.13
C ALA A 116 4.86 2.57 -9.16
N GLU A 117 4.33 2.26 -10.34
CA GLU A 117 3.24 1.31 -10.52
C GLU A 117 3.65 -0.12 -10.12
N GLN A 118 4.82 -0.57 -10.56
CA GLN A 118 5.35 -1.89 -10.17
C GLN A 118 5.57 -1.99 -8.65
N PHE A 119 6.09 -0.93 -8.03
CA PHE A 119 6.24 -0.85 -6.59
C PHE A 119 4.88 -0.95 -5.88
N ALA A 120 3.86 -0.23 -6.37
CA ALA A 120 2.51 -0.25 -5.79
C ALA A 120 1.91 -1.66 -5.77
N TYR A 121 2.06 -2.42 -6.87
CA TYR A 121 1.61 -3.82 -6.92
C TYR A 121 2.32 -4.71 -5.91
N ARG A 122 3.64 -4.54 -5.74
CA ARG A 122 4.42 -5.31 -4.76
C ARG A 122 4.02 -4.99 -3.33
N LEU A 123 3.89 -3.71 -3.00
CA LEU A 123 3.44 -3.27 -1.68
C LEU A 123 2.05 -3.84 -1.36
N ARG A 124 1.12 -3.77 -2.31
CA ARG A 124 -0.22 -4.36 -2.17
C ARG A 124 -0.16 -5.88 -1.93
N ALA A 125 0.68 -6.60 -2.67
CA ALA A 125 0.87 -8.04 -2.49
C ALA A 125 1.43 -8.37 -1.09
N HIS A 126 2.43 -7.60 -0.64
CA HIS A 126 3.02 -7.74 0.70
C HIS A 126 1.97 -7.53 1.80
N ILE A 127 1.20 -6.44 1.73
CA ILE A 127 0.14 -6.11 2.69
C ILE A 127 -0.92 -7.21 2.71
N ARG A 128 -1.37 -7.67 1.54
CA ARG A 128 -2.36 -8.75 1.44
C ARG A 128 -1.87 -10.04 2.09
N ALA A 129 -0.61 -10.42 1.85
CA ALA A 129 -0.01 -11.60 2.46
C ALA A 129 0.09 -11.46 3.99
N GLY A 130 0.49 -10.29 4.49
CA GLY A 130 0.56 -10.04 5.94
C GLY A 130 -0.79 -10.00 6.63
N MET A 131 -1.82 -9.42 5.99
CA MET A 131 -3.20 -9.48 6.47
C MET A 131 -3.72 -10.91 6.58
N ALA A 132 -3.44 -11.77 5.60
CA ALA A 132 -3.78 -13.18 5.65
C ALA A 132 -3.10 -13.88 6.82
N ARG A 133 -1.79 -13.70 7.00
CA ARG A 133 -1.04 -14.26 8.14
C ARG A 133 -1.56 -13.77 9.49
N HIS A 134 -1.91 -12.49 9.61
CA HIS A 134 -2.47 -11.93 10.84
C HIS A 134 -3.82 -12.56 11.17
N ARG A 135 -4.71 -12.72 10.18
CA ARG A 135 -5.99 -13.40 10.35
C ARG A 135 -5.81 -14.84 10.81
N ASP A 136 -4.87 -15.58 10.21
CA ASP A 136 -4.66 -16.99 10.51
C ASP A 136 -4.05 -17.22 11.91
N ARG A 137 -3.42 -16.19 12.51
CA ARG A 137 -2.92 -16.21 13.89
C ARG A 137 -3.98 -15.89 14.94
N LEU A 138 -5.11 -15.28 14.57
CA LEU A 138 -6.18 -15.01 15.50
C LEU A 138 -6.87 -16.33 15.88
N PRO A 139 -7.17 -16.57 17.18
CA PRO A 139 -7.90 -17.76 17.57
C PRO A 139 -9.24 -17.80 16.82
N PRO A 140 -9.72 -18.99 16.42
CA PRO A 140 -10.97 -19.14 15.70
C PRO A 140 -12.10 -18.41 16.46
N GLY A 141 -12.81 -17.51 15.76
CA GLY A 141 -13.93 -16.79 16.34
C GLY A 141 -15.03 -17.72 16.87
N ARG A 142 -15.98 -17.19 17.64
CA ARG A 142 -17.07 -17.96 18.29
C ARG A 142 -17.80 -18.93 17.33
N THR A 143 -17.87 -18.60 16.04
CA THR A 143 -18.47 -19.45 14.98
C THR A 143 -17.65 -20.72 14.70
N ALA A 144 -16.31 -20.63 14.69
CA ALA A 144 -15.43 -21.76 14.48
C ALA A 144 -15.28 -22.63 15.74
N LEU A 145 -15.37 -22.04 16.94
CA LEU A 145 -15.53 -22.80 18.19
C LEU A 145 -16.82 -23.63 18.20
N ARG A 146 -17.94 -23.11 17.68
CA ARG A 146 -19.18 -23.91 17.53
C ARG A 146 -19.03 -25.07 16.56
N ALA A 147 -18.24 -24.93 15.49
CA ALA A 147 -17.95 -26.03 14.58
C ALA A 147 -17.04 -27.09 15.24
N ALA A 148 -16.05 -26.64 16.03
CA ALA A 148 -15.13 -27.54 16.75
C ALA A 148 -15.79 -28.33 17.89
N PHE A 149 -16.83 -27.76 18.53
CA PHE A 149 -17.57 -28.40 19.62
C PHE A 149 -18.95 -28.95 19.21
N GLY A 150 -19.30 -28.88 17.91
CA GLY A 150 -20.67 -29.08 17.40
C GLY A 150 -21.10 -30.50 17.03
N SER A 151 -20.32 -31.54 17.33
CA SER A 151 -20.65 -32.93 16.93
C SER A 151 -20.73 -33.96 18.07
N ARG A 152 -20.99 -33.55 19.32
CA ARG A 152 -21.39 -34.50 20.37
C ARG A 152 -22.87 -34.35 20.70
N ARG A 153 -23.74 -34.95 19.88
CA ARG A 153 -25.09 -35.33 20.33
C ARG A 153 -25.11 -36.83 20.63
N HIS A 154 -25.18 -37.09 21.93
CA HIS A 154 -25.60 -38.30 22.65
C HIS A 154 -25.46 -39.69 21.98
N LEU A 155 -24.45 -40.43 22.44
CA LEU A 155 -24.65 -41.83 22.83
C LEU A 155 -25.47 -41.82 24.13
N CYS A 156 -26.71 -42.31 24.05
CA CYS A 156 -27.50 -42.94 25.11
C CYS A 156 -28.92 -43.10 24.55
N ALA A 157 -29.21 -44.29 24.02
CA ALA A 157 -30.56 -44.82 23.95
C ALA A 157 -30.48 -46.17 24.66
N ASP A 158 -30.87 -46.17 25.92
CA ASP A 158 -31.28 -47.38 26.64
C ASP A 158 -32.65 -47.80 26.09
N GLY A 159 -32.79 -49.09 25.82
CA GLY A 159 -34.01 -49.76 25.38
C GLY A 159 -33.74 -51.23 25.15
#